data_AF-A7S1L9-F1
#
_entry.id   AF-A7S1L9-F1
#
_cell.length_a   1.000
_cell.length_b   1.000
_cell.length_c   1.000
_cell.angle_alpha   90.00
_cell.angle_beta   90.00
_cell.angle_gamma   90.00
#
_symmetry.space_group_name_H-M   'P 1'
#
loop_
_entity.id
_entity.type
_entity.pdbx_description
1 polymer ?
#
loop_
_entity_poly.entity_id
_entity_poly.type
_entity_poly.pdbx_seq_one_letter_code
_entity_poly.pdbx_strand_id
1 'polypeptide(L)'
;FNDESVNTILRRLTGCDVEKIFSNRKQALEVHAYQLMTDEELLAAEEDAESRARSMLEMPPVMEEREEINEVIGTDERLAGYDSANLIFTDISMSATDRTRNIVVREPDGRLRKANWSERDRMNFIYFPKEGRKWKMPEMLTESGLQVHQHVYDDINANSKFELLRSTRHFGGLLYYLTRLRKLDNLLDELTDSGRFQDAIDVVSLHHILHPHLETAVQAQEAKLSDMDLLLVS
;
A
#
# COMPACT_ATOMS: atom_id res chain seq x y z
N PHE A 1 -10.47 -4.94 -2.84
CA PHE A 1 -9.11 -4.58 -3.33
C PHE A 1 -8.46 -5.74 -4.06
N ASN A 2 -8.57 -6.97 -3.54
CA ASN A 2 -7.99 -8.16 -4.19
C ASN A 2 -8.82 -8.69 -5.37
N ASP A 3 -10.00 -8.14 -5.61
CA ASP A 3 -10.86 -8.53 -6.73
C ASP A 3 -10.23 -8.10 -8.06
N GLU A 4 -10.26 -9.02 -9.04
CA GLU A 4 -9.61 -8.82 -10.34
C GLU A 4 -10.23 -7.66 -11.13
N SER A 5 -11.54 -7.46 -10.99
CA SER A 5 -12.26 -6.33 -11.60
C SER A 5 -11.76 -4.99 -11.06
N VAL A 6 -11.63 -4.88 -9.73
CA VAL A 6 -11.11 -3.67 -9.07
C VAL A 6 -9.66 -3.41 -9.47
N ASN A 7 -8.81 -4.45 -9.50
CA ASN A 7 -7.41 -4.30 -9.88
C ASN A 7 -7.27 -3.85 -11.35
N THR A 8 -8.11 -4.36 -12.25
CA THR A 8 -8.12 -3.95 -13.66
C THR A 8 -8.47 -2.47 -13.81
N ILE A 9 -9.50 -2.00 -13.10
CA ILE A 9 -9.89 -0.58 -13.10
C ILE A 9 -8.77 0.29 -12.50
N LEU A 10 -8.21 -0.11 -11.35
CA LEU A 10 -7.14 0.63 -10.70
C LEU A 10 -5.87 0.70 -11.57
N ARG A 11 -5.55 -0.37 -12.31
CA ARG A 11 -4.43 -0.39 -13.27
C ARG A 11 -4.66 0.59 -14.42
N ARG A 12 -5.87 0.64 -14.97
CA ARG A 12 -6.22 1.59 -16.04
C ARG A 12 -6.12 3.04 -15.54
N LEU A 13 -6.66 3.32 -14.36
CA LEU A 13 -6.63 4.64 -13.71
C LEU A 13 -5.22 5.13 -13.36
N THR A 14 -4.32 4.23 -12.96
CA THR A 14 -2.96 4.61 -12.55
C THR A 14 -2.14 5.12 -13.74
N GLY A 15 -2.48 4.67 -14.96
CA GLY A 15 -1.70 4.91 -16.16
C GLY A 15 -0.28 4.31 -16.07
N CYS A 16 0.48 4.44 -17.14
CA CYS A 16 1.88 4.02 -17.17
C CYS A 16 2.72 5.08 -17.90
N ASP A 17 3.30 5.98 -17.13
CA ASP A 17 4.29 6.94 -17.63
C ASP A 17 5.71 6.43 -17.38
N VAL A 18 6.37 5.99 -18.45
CA VAL A 18 7.71 5.36 -18.41
C VAL A 18 8.78 6.35 -17.94
N GLU A 19 8.69 7.61 -18.35
CA GLU A 19 9.67 8.65 -17.99
C GLU A 19 9.65 8.92 -16.48
N LYS A 20 8.45 8.97 -15.90
CA LYS A 20 8.28 9.19 -14.47
C LYS A 20 8.73 7.99 -13.64
N ILE A 21 8.41 6.77 -14.08
CA ILE A 21 8.75 5.53 -13.38
C ILE A 21 10.27 5.33 -13.32
N PHE A 22 10.97 5.58 -14.43
CA PHE A 22 12.43 5.47 -14.52
C PHE A 22 13.16 6.79 -14.29
N SER A 23 12.52 7.74 -13.60
CA SER A 23 13.14 9.02 -13.26
C SER A 23 14.47 8.84 -12.52
N ASN A 24 15.44 9.70 -12.86
CA ASN A 24 16.79 9.61 -12.32
C ASN A 24 16.79 9.75 -10.79
N ARG A 25 17.40 8.76 -10.13
CA ARG A 25 17.58 8.75 -8.67
C ARG A 25 19.00 9.21 -8.33
N LYS A 26 19.14 9.86 -7.16
CA LYS A 26 20.44 10.21 -6.60
C LYS A 26 21.17 8.94 -6.17
N GLN A 27 21.92 8.34 -7.08
CA GLN A 27 22.75 7.16 -6.88
C GLN A 27 24.16 7.43 -7.42
N ALA A 28 25.12 6.57 -7.09
CA ALA A 28 26.44 6.65 -7.69
C ALA A 28 26.29 6.51 -9.21
N LEU A 29 26.79 7.50 -9.96
CA LEU A 29 26.67 7.53 -11.41
C LEU A 29 27.70 6.58 -12.01
N GLU A 30 27.21 5.55 -12.69
CA GLU A 30 28.03 4.72 -13.57
C GLU A 30 28.06 5.32 -14.98
N VAL A 31 29.10 5.02 -15.74
CA VAL A 31 29.22 5.47 -17.13
C VAL A 31 28.15 4.77 -17.97
N HIS A 32 27.34 5.54 -18.70
CA HIS A 32 26.30 4.99 -19.56
C HIS A 32 26.91 4.14 -20.70
N ALA A 33 26.35 2.94 -20.91
CA ALA A 33 26.68 2.10 -22.04
C ALA A 33 25.84 2.52 -23.25
N TYR A 34 26.49 2.79 -24.38
CA TYR A 34 25.82 3.08 -25.65
C TYR A 34 25.83 1.83 -26.52
N GLN A 35 24.68 1.49 -27.10
CA GLN A 35 24.51 0.37 -28.02
C GLN A 35 23.84 0.87 -29.29
N LEU A 36 24.35 0.43 -30.44
CA LEU A 36 23.69 0.65 -31.74
C LEU A 36 22.67 -0.46 -31.92
N MET A 37 21.41 -0.10 -32.14
CA MET A 37 20.29 -1.03 -32.27
C MET A 37 19.61 -0.86 -33.62
N THR A 38 19.04 -1.95 -34.15
CA THR A 38 18.09 -1.89 -35.26
C THR A 38 16.70 -1.47 -34.78
N ASP A 39 15.80 -1.09 -35.70
CA ASP A 39 14.43 -0.70 -35.33
C ASP A 39 13.66 -1.84 -34.63
N GLU A 40 13.91 -3.10 -35.03
CA GLU A 40 13.31 -4.27 -34.39
C GLU A 40 13.83 -4.47 -32.95
N GLU A 41 15.12 -4.27 -32.74
CA GLU A 41 15.75 -4.36 -31.42
C GLU A 41 15.30 -3.22 -30.50
N LEU A 42 15.10 -2.01 -31.05
CA LEU A 42 14.58 -0.86 -30.30
C LEU A 42 13.16 -1.13 -29.79
N LEU A 43 12.28 -1.63 -30.65
CA LEU A 43 10.90 -1.92 -30.29
C LEU A 43 10.83 -3.01 -29.20
N ALA A 44 11.65 -4.06 -29.31
CA ALA A 44 11.74 -5.09 -28.28
C ALA A 44 12.23 -4.51 -26.92
N ALA A 45 13.20 -3.60 -26.96
CA ALA A 45 13.69 -2.93 -25.75
C ALA A 45 12.65 -2.01 -25.10
N GLU A 46 11.80 -1.37 -25.91
CA GLU A 46 10.65 -0.58 -25.44
C GLU A 46 9.59 -1.47 -24.76
N GLU A 47 9.22 -2.60 -25.37
CA GLU A 47 8.30 -3.57 -24.77
C GLU A 47 8.85 -4.16 -23.45
N ASP A 48 10.15 -4.45 -23.40
CA ASP A 48 10.84 -4.88 -22.18
C ASP A 48 10.87 -3.79 -21.11
N ALA A 49 10.98 -2.52 -21.50
CA ALA A 49 10.88 -1.39 -20.58
C ALA A 49 9.45 -1.26 -20.02
N GLU A 50 8.42 -1.40 -20.85
CA GLU A 50 7.03 -1.39 -20.42
C GLU A 50 6.70 -2.55 -19.47
N SER A 51 7.15 -3.76 -19.78
CA SER A 51 6.88 -4.93 -18.94
C SER A 51 7.52 -4.78 -17.55
N ARG A 52 8.75 -4.26 -17.50
CA ARG A 52 9.43 -3.91 -16.24
C ARG A 52 8.69 -2.79 -15.50
N ALA A 53 8.25 -1.75 -16.20
CA ALA A 53 7.48 -0.66 -15.61
C ALA A 53 6.18 -1.18 -14.97
N ARG A 54 5.46 -2.07 -15.66
CA ARG A 54 4.24 -2.72 -15.13
C ARG A 54 4.52 -3.57 -13.89
N SER A 55 5.62 -4.31 -13.86
CA SER A 55 6.03 -5.08 -12.68
C SER A 55 6.38 -4.18 -11.50
N MET A 56 7.06 -3.06 -11.74
CA MET A 56 7.38 -2.08 -10.69
C MET A 56 6.15 -1.34 -10.16
N LEU A 57 5.11 -1.19 -10.99
CA LEU A 57 3.85 -0.53 -10.64
C LEU A 57 2.89 -1.44 -9.86
N GLU A 58 3.29 -2.67 -9.51
CA GLU A 58 2.44 -3.57 -8.74
C GLU A 58 2.08 -2.96 -7.37
N MET A 59 0.77 -2.72 -7.21
CA MET A 59 0.21 -2.06 -6.06
C MET A 59 0.31 -2.97 -4.83
N PRO A 60 0.76 -2.45 -3.67
CA PRO A 60 0.76 -3.23 -2.44
C PRO A 60 -0.68 -3.53 -2.01
N PRO A 61 -0.94 -4.72 -1.44
CA PRO A 61 -2.27 -5.06 -0.95
C PRO A 61 -2.65 -4.17 0.24
N VAL A 62 -3.86 -3.61 0.18
CA VAL A 62 -4.45 -2.88 1.31
C VAL A 62 -4.98 -3.90 2.32
N MET A 63 -4.49 -3.83 3.56
CA MET A 63 -4.91 -4.68 4.68
C MET A 63 -5.51 -3.81 5.77
N GLU A 64 -6.38 -4.41 6.59
CA GLU A 64 -6.92 -3.77 7.77
C GLU A 64 -5.88 -3.72 8.90
N GLU A 65 -6.15 -2.87 9.89
CA GLU A 65 -5.30 -2.76 11.07
C GLU A 65 -5.29 -4.09 11.83
N ARG A 66 -4.11 -4.46 12.34
CA ARG A 66 -3.93 -5.74 13.04
C ARG A 66 -4.43 -5.60 14.47
N GLU A 67 -5.15 -6.61 14.94
CA GLU A 67 -5.47 -6.76 16.36
C GLU A 67 -4.22 -7.12 17.17
N GLU A 68 -4.13 -6.58 18.39
CA GLU A 68 -3.04 -6.88 19.31
C GLU A 68 -3.12 -8.32 19.84
N ILE A 69 -1.96 -8.97 19.97
CA ILE A 69 -1.86 -10.35 20.46
C ILE A 69 -1.68 -10.30 21.97
N ASN A 70 -2.69 -10.72 22.72
CA ASN A 70 -2.66 -10.80 24.19
C ASN A 70 -2.83 -12.25 24.68
N GLU A 71 -2.07 -13.19 24.10
CA GLU A 71 -2.16 -14.61 24.46
C GLU A 71 -1.09 -15.00 25.47
N VAL A 72 -1.53 -15.44 26.65
CA VAL A 72 -0.66 -16.00 27.70
C VAL A 72 -0.61 -17.51 27.55
N ILE A 73 0.60 -18.05 27.44
CA ILE A 73 0.85 -19.48 27.27
C ILE A 73 0.84 -20.19 28.63
N GLY A 74 1.43 -19.58 29.65
CA GLY A 74 1.50 -20.16 30.99
C GLY A 74 2.07 -19.20 32.03
N THR A 75 1.83 -19.52 33.31
CA THR A 75 2.28 -18.73 34.45
C THR A 75 2.94 -19.63 35.48
N ASP A 76 4.20 -19.33 35.81
CA ASP A 76 4.98 -20.06 36.82
C ASP A 76 5.45 -19.09 37.90
N GLU A 77 4.77 -19.10 39.04
CA GLU A 77 5.03 -18.19 40.17
C GLU A 77 6.40 -18.40 40.82
N ARG A 78 6.97 -19.62 40.72
CA ARG A 78 8.29 -19.95 41.29
C ARG A 78 9.44 -19.16 40.68
N LEU A 79 9.23 -18.65 39.47
CA LEU A 79 10.21 -17.88 38.72
C LEU A 79 9.96 -16.37 38.83
N ALA A 80 8.95 -15.96 39.61
CA ALA A 80 8.68 -14.55 39.86
C ALA A 80 9.84 -13.92 40.66
N GLY A 81 10.36 -12.80 40.18
CA GLY A 81 11.48 -12.08 40.82
C GLY A 81 12.86 -12.72 40.66
N TYR A 82 13.01 -13.75 39.81
CA TYR A 82 14.32 -14.31 39.47
C TYR A 82 15.15 -13.36 38.58
N ASP A 83 14.48 -12.68 37.65
CA ASP A 83 15.11 -11.74 36.72
C ASP A 83 14.50 -10.34 36.86
N SER A 84 15.26 -9.33 36.45
CA SER A 84 14.89 -7.91 36.46
C SER A 84 14.38 -7.41 35.11
N ALA A 85 14.65 -8.15 34.02
CA ALA A 85 14.28 -7.76 32.66
C ALA A 85 13.37 -8.80 31.98
N ASN A 86 12.66 -8.36 30.95
CA ASN A 86 11.87 -9.25 30.10
C ASN A 86 12.82 -10.05 29.18
N LEU A 87 12.73 -11.38 29.20
CA LEU A 87 13.48 -12.24 28.29
C LEU A 87 12.63 -12.57 27.06
N ILE A 88 13.19 -12.38 25.87
CA ILE A 88 12.50 -12.63 24.61
C ILE A 88 13.15 -13.82 23.91
N PHE A 89 12.35 -14.85 23.66
CA PHE A 89 12.76 -16.06 22.97
C PHE A 89 12.19 -16.06 21.55
N THR A 90 13.07 -16.17 20.56
CA THR A 90 12.72 -16.14 19.14
C THR A 90 13.23 -17.40 18.46
N ASP A 91 12.37 -18.08 17.72
CA ASP A 91 12.81 -19.16 16.84
C ASP A 91 13.47 -18.58 15.58
N ILE A 92 14.74 -18.92 15.33
CA ILE A 92 15.54 -18.46 14.19
C ILE A 92 15.55 -19.46 13.02
N SER A 93 14.65 -20.46 13.04
CA SER A 93 14.51 -21.41 11.94
C SER A 93 14.22 -20.71 10.60
N MET A 94 14.88 -21.19 9.53
CA MET A 94 14.78 -20.62 8.18
C MET A 94 13.51 -21.03 7.44
N SER A 95 12.84 -22.09 7.90
CA SER A 95 11.57 -22.57 7.33
C SER A 95 10.36 -21.75 7.77
N ALA A 96 10.50 -20.93 8.82
CA ALA A 96 9.44 -20.09 9.34
C ALA A 96 9.37 -18.72 8.63
N THR A 97 8.16 -18.26 8.33
CA THR A 97 7.92 -16.91 7.79
C THR A 97 7.80 -15.90 8.93
N ASP A 98 8.09 -14.62 8.68
CA ASP A 98 7.94 -13.51 9.66
C ASP A 98 6.59 -13.53 10.43
N ARG A 99 5.51 -13.98 9.78
CA ARG A 99 4.14 -14.07 10.34
C ARG A 99 3.86 -15.33 11.15
N THR A 100 4.57 -16.43 10.92
CA THR A 100 4.36 -17.72 11.59
C THR A 100 5.43 -18.03 12.62
N ARG A 101 6.54 -17.27 12.65
CA ARG A 101 7.63 -17.44 13.60
C ARG A 101 7.18 -17.30 15.05
N ASN A 102 7.54 -18.27 15.88
CA ASN A 102 7.23 -18.26 17.30
C ASN A 102 8.16 -17.29 18.04
N ILE A 103 7.55 -16.29 18.68
CA ILE A 103 8.25 -15.31 19.53
C ILE A 103 7.48 -15.21 20.85
N VAL A 104 8.18 -15.49 21.93
CA VAL A 104 7.62 -15.61 23.27
C VAL A 104 8.38 -14.69 24.21
N VAL A 105 7.67 -14.04 25.11
CA VAL A 105 8.22 -13.13 26.13
C VAL A 105 7.98 -13.73 27.49
N ARG A 106 9.05 -13.77 28.29
CA ARG A 106 9.03 -14.12 29.69
C ARG A 106 9.16 -12.84 30.50
N GLU A 107 8.12 -12.55 31.27
CA GLU A 107 8.08 -11.40 32.17
C GLU A 107 8.63 -11.77 33.55
N PRO A 108 9.16 -10.79 34.31
CA PRO A 108 9.68 -11.00 35.66
C PRO A 108 8.61 -11.48 36.65
N ASP A 109 7.33 -11.28 36.33
CA ASP A 109 6.17 -11.80 37.07
C ASP A 109 6.02 -13.33 36.97
N GLY A 110 6.87 -13.98 36.17
CA GLY A 110 6.78 -15.41 35.92
C GLY A 110 5.72 -15.78 34.87
N ARG A 111 5.23 -14.81 34.09
CA ARG A 111 4.30 -15.02 32.97
C ARG A 111 5.05 -15.30 31.68
N LEU A 112 4.60 -16.29 30.92
CA LEU A 112 5.05 -16.60 29.56
C LEU A 112 3.92 -16.26 28.59
N ARG A 113 4.13 -15.24 27.76
CA ARG A 113 3.13 -14.77 26.77
C ARG A 113 3.72 -14.71 25.37
N LYS A 114 2.85 -14.67 24.36
CA LYS A 114 3.30 -14.32 23.00
C LYS A 114 3.75 -12.86 22.95
N ALA A 115 4.72 -12.58 22.10
CA ALA A 115 5.20 -11.22 21.88
C ALA A 115 4.16 -10.35 21.17
N ASN A 116 4.13 -9.07 21.53
CA ASN A 116 3.30 -8.07 20.86
C ASN A 116 3.84 -7.83 19.44
N TRP A 117 3.02 -7.25 18.54
CA TRP A 117 3.46 -6.97 17.17
C TRP A 117 4.72 -6.09 17.12
N SER A 118 4.83 -5.09 17.98
CA SER A 118 6.02 -4.22 18.07
C SER A 118 7.29 -4.97 18.49
N GLU A 119 7.18 -5.88 19.47
CA GLU A 119 8.30 -6.73 19.92
C GLU A 119 8.67 -7.71 18.80
N ARG A 120 7.67 -8.27 18.13
CA ARG A 120 7.85 -9.23 17.04
C ARG A 120 8.57 -8.61 15.84
N ASP A 121 8.11 -7.46 15.38
CA ASP A 121 8.70 -6.75 14.25
C ASP A 121 10.14 -6.31 14.58
N ARG A 122 10.40 -5.90 15.83
CA ARG A 122 11.75 -5.59 16.30
C ARG A 122 12.65 -6.83 16.28
N MET A 123 12.19 -7.95 16.82
CA MET A 123 12.98 -9.19 16.84
C MET A 123 13.24 -9.73 15.45
N ASN A 124 12.21 -9.76 14.60
CA ASN A 124 12.35 -10.16 13.19
C ASN A 124 13.40 -9.29 12.49
N PHE A 125 13.42 -7.98 12.74
CA PHE A 125 14.41 -7.08 12.14
C PHE A 125 15.83 -7.33 12.67
N ILE A 126 16.00 -7.65 13.96
CA ILE A 126 17.32 -7.92 14.56
C ILE A 126 17.93 -9.19 13.94
N TYR A 127 17.15 -10.27 13.82
CA TYR A 127 17.65 -11.54 13.28
C TYR A 127 17.67 -11.57 11.74
N PHE A 128 16.72 -10.89 11.09
CA PHE A 128 16.56 -10.87 9.63
C PHE A 128 16.45 -9.41 9.15
N PRO A 129 17.56 -8.67 9.10
CA PRO A 129 17.56 -7.27 8.68
C PRO A 129 17.14 -7.16 7.21
N LYS A 130 16.18 -6.27 6.94
CA LYS A 130 15.73 -5.92 5.59
C LYS A 130 16.27 -4.55 5.23
N GLU A 131 16.84 -4.43 4.04
CA GLU A 131 17.39 -3.16 3.55
C GLU A 131 16.33 -2.05 3.56
N GLY A 132 16.75 -0.83 3.92
CA GLY A 132 15.87 0.34 3.99
C GLY A 132 14.95 0.41 5.20
N ARG A 133 14.83 -0.65 6.03
CA ARG A 133 14.09 -0.61 7.30
C ARG A 133 15.01 -0.27 8.47
N LYS A 134 14.46 0.42 9.46
CA LYS A 134 15.12 0.70 10.75
C LYS A 134 14.18 0.27 11.88
N TRP A 135 14.73 -0.35 12.93
CA TRP A 135 13.92 -0.78 14.08
C TRP A 135 13.48 0.39 14.97
N LYS A 136 14.28 1.47 15.03
CA LYS A 136 13.87 2.72 15.66
C LYS A 136 13.05 3.52 14.67
N MET A 137 11.87 3.95 15.09
CA MET A 137 11.02 4.82 14.28
C MET A 137 11.78 6.14 13.98
N PRO A 138 11.82 6.60 12.72
CA PRO A 138 12.41 7.89 12.38
C PRO A 138 11.71 9.04 13.10
N GLU A 139 12.49 10.03 13.55
CA GLU A 139 11.97 11.16 14.35
C GLU A 139 10.89 11.96 13.61
N MET A 140 11.02 12.08 12.28
CA MET A 140 10.04 12.73 11.40
C MET A 140 8.63 12.13 11.44
N LEU A 141 8.45 10.92 11.99
CA LEU A 141 7.15 10.24 12.07
C LEU A 141 6.58 10.16 13.51
N THR A 142 7.32 10.65 14.51
CA THR A 142 6.95 10.51 15.92
C THR A 142 5.95 11.54 16.41
N GLU A 143 6.01 12.76 15.89
CA GLU A 143 5.37 13.94 16.52
C GLU A 143 3.83 13.92 16.47
N SER A 144 3.22 13.10 15.60
CA SER A 144 1.78 13.21 15.33
C SER A 144 0.98 11.92 15.53
N GLY A 145 1.60 10.81 15.99
CA GLY A 145 0.93 9.50 15.98
C GLY A 145 0.38 9.14 14.59
N LEU A 146 1.09 9.58 13.54
CA LEU A 146 0.54 9.72 12.21
C LEU A 146 0.31 8.34 11.58
N GLN A 147 -0.93 8.03 11.24
CA GLN A 147 -1.20 7.01 10.24
C GLN A 147 -0.77 7.56 8.86
N VAL A 148 0.51 7.36 8.54
CA VAL A 148 1.20 8.03 7.43
C VAL A 148 0.42 7.96 6.12
N HIS A 149 -0.12 6.78 5.78
CA HIS A 149 -0.88 6.61 4.54
C HIS A 149 -2.16 7.45 4.52
N GLN A 150 -2.99 7.38 5.56
CA GLN A 150 -4.26 8.10 5.60
C GLN A 150 -4.04 9.61 5.58
N HIS A 151 -3.10 10.10 6.40
CA HIS A 151 -2.82 11.53 6.47
C HIS A 151 -2.25 12.09 5.16
N VAL A 152 -1.34 11.35 4.50
CA VAL A 152 -0.82 11.76 3.19
C VAL A 152 -1.93 11.79 2.14
N TYR A 153 -2.84 10.83 2.16
CA TYR A 153 -3.98 10.80 1.24
C TYR A 153 -4.96 11.94 1.48
N ASP A 154 -5.28 12.26 2.74
CA ASP A 154 -6.13 13.40 3.08
C ASP A 154 -5.48 14.73 2.66
N ASP A 155 -4.17 14.91 2.88
CA ASP A 155 -3.44 16.12 2.47
C ASP A 155 -3.37 16.28 0.94
N ILE A 156 -3.16 15.17 0.20
CA ILE A 156 -3.19 15.18 -1.26
C ILE A 156 -4.59 15.55 -1.78
N ASN A 157 -5.63 14.98 -1.18
CA ASN A 157 -7.01 15.27 -1.55
C ASN A 157 -7.40 16.72 -1.24
N ALA A 158 -6.96 17.27 -0.11
CA ALA A 158 -7.23 18.66 0.27
C ALA A 158 -6.55 19.68 -0.66
N ASN A 159 -5.38 19.34 -1.21
CA ASN A 159 -4.61 20.20 -2.10
C ASN A 159 -4.80 19.89 -3.59
N SER A 160 -5.65 18.90 -3.94
CA SER A 160 -5.85 18.39 -5.31
C SER A 160 -4.56 18.00 -6.05
N LYS A 161 -3.54 17.52 -5.32
CA LYS A 161 -2.21 17.17 -5.89
C LYS A 161 -2.13 15.72 -6.34
N PHE A 162 -3.14 15.24 -7.07
CA PHE A 162 -3.23 13.84 -7.50
C PHE A 162 -2.12 13.44 -8.48
N GLU A 163 -1.64 14.38 -9.28
CA GLU A 163 -0.53 14.18 -10.21
C GLU A 163 0.76 13.67 -9.55
N LEU A 164 1.01 13.97 -8.28
CA LEU A 164 2.20 13.46 -7.59
C LEU A 164 2.21 11.93 -7.48
N LEU A 165 1.04 11.33 -7.23
CA LEU A 165 0.90 9.89 -7.08
C LEU A 165 0.52 9.18 -8.38
N ARG A 166 0.16 9.89 -9.44
CA ARG A 166 -0.09 9.26 -10.76
C ARG A 166 1.14 8.52 -11.27
N SER A 167 0.91 7.38 -11.91
CA SER A 167 1.94 6.45 -12.37
C SER A 167 2.89 5.98 -11.25
N THR A 168 2.37 5.91 -10.02
CA THR A 168 3.06 5.27 -8.89
C THR A 168 2.24 4.12 -8.34
N ARG A 169 2.92 3.15 -7.71
CA ARG A 169 2.28 2.00 -7.07
C ARG A 169 1.33 2.35 -5.91
N HIS A 170 1.33 3.60 -5.45
CA HIS A 170 0.52 4.05 -4.32
C HIS A 170 -0.80 4.70 -4.77
N PHE A 171 -0.97 4.98 -6.08
CA PHE A 171 -2.20 5.60 -6.59
C PHE A 171 -3.43 4.75 -6.35
N GLY A 172 -3.37 3.43 -6.59
CA GLY A 172 -4.54 2.59 -6.32
C GLY A 172 -4.89 2.47 -4.84
N GLY A 173 -3.92 2.59 -3.95
CA GLY A 173 -4.16 2.69 -2.50
C GLY A 173 -4.92 3.96 -2.13
N LEU A 174 -4.55 5.10 -2.76
CA LEU A 174 -5.27 6.37 -2.61
C LEU A 174 -6.70 6.26 -3.13
N LEU A 175 -6.90 5.79 -4.36
CA LEU A 175 -8.23 5.64 -4.97
C LEU A 175 -9.13 4.73 -4.13
N TYR A 176 -8.59 3.62 -3.65
CA TYR A 176 -9.34 2.70 -2.78
C TYR A 176 -9.72 3.35 -1.44
N TYR A 177 -8.83 4.16 -0.86
CA TYR A 177 -9.10 4.91 0.36
C TYR A 177 -10.20 5.97 0.16
N LEU A 178 -10.10 6.76 -0.91
CA LEU A 178 -11.07 7.82 -1.22
C LEU A 178 -12.45 7.26 -1.57
N THR A 179 -12.51 6.19 -2.36
CA THR A 179 -13.79 5.51 -2.69
C THR A 179 -14.43 4.89 -1.46
N ARG A 180 -13.65 4.29 -0.56
CA ARG A 180 -14.17 3.77 0.73
C ARG A 180 -14.76 4.88 1.61
N LEU A 181 -14.13 6.07 1.63
CA LEU A 181 -14.59 7.21 2.44
C LEU A 181 -15.62 8.11 1.76
N ARG A 182 -15.93 7.87 0.48
CA ARG A 182 -16.83 8.71 -0.36
C ARG A 182 -16.35 10.16 -0.48
N LYS A 183 -15.04 10.38 -0.49
CA LYS A 183 -14.40 11.70 -0.70
C LYS A 183 -13.83 11.76 -2.13
N LEU A 184 -14.69 11.76 -3.15
CA LEU A 184 -14.26 11.68 -4.56
C LEU A 184 -14.42 13.00 -5.31
N ASP A 185 -15.14 13.97 -4.76
CA ASP A 185 -15.51 15.23 -5.42
C ASP A 185 -14.27 15.94 -6.00
N ASN A 186 -13.26 16.19 -5.17
CA ASN A 186 -12.02 16.85 -5.59
C ASN A 186 -11.26 16.09 -6.70
N LEU A 187 -11.35 14.76 -6.69
CA LEU A 187 -10.71 13.92 -7.71
C LEU A 187 -11.50 13.97 -9.02
N LEU A 188 -12.83 13.92 -8.96
CA LEU A 188 -13.68 14.04 -10.14
C LEU A 188 -13.57 15.42 -10.78
N ASP A 189 -13.48 16.48 -9.97
CA ASP A 189 -13.23 17.85 -10.42
C ASP A 189 -11.89 17.92 -11.18
N GLU A 190 -10.82 17.36 -10.63
CA GLU A 190 -9.51 17.32 -11.33
C GLU A 190 -9.55 16.51 -12.63
N LEU A 191 -10.27 15.38 -12.64
CA LEU A 191 -10.39 14.53 -13.84
C LEU A 191 -11.22 15.18 -14.94
N THR A 192 -12.25 15.95 -14.57
CA THR A 192 -13.08 16.69 -15.53
C THR A 192 -12.34 17.92 -16.07
N ASP A 193 -11.64 18.66 -15.22
CA ASP A 193 -10.78 19.79 -15.61
C ASP A 193 -9.63 19.37 -16.53
N SER A 194 -9.03 18.19 -16.27
CA SER A 194 -7.97 17.63 -17.11
C SER A 194 -8.48 16.95 -18.39
N GLY A 195 -9.80 16.86 -18.59
CA GLY A 195 -10.43 16.23 -19.75
C GLY A 195 -10.30 14.71 -19.80
N ARG A 196 -9.94 14.05 -18.69
CA ARG A 196 -9.75 12.59 -18.58
C ARG A 196 -11.07 11.90 -18.22
N PHE A 197 -12.06 12.02 -19.09
CA PHE A 197 -13.42 11.52 -18.81
C PHE A 197 -13.51 10.01 -18.64
N GLN A 198 -12.70 9.22 -19.36
CA GLN A 198 -12.63 7.76 -19.20
C GLN A 198 -12.23 7.37 -17.76
N ASP A 199 -11.26 8.07 -17.19
CA ASP A 199 -10.83 7.84 -15.81
C ASP A 199 -11.91 8.28 -14.80
N ALA A 200 -12.65 9.35 -15.08
CA ALA A 200 -13.77 9.75 -14.23
C ALA A 200 -14.86 8.65 -14.19
N ILE A 201 -15.21 8.09 -15.36
CA ILE A 201 -16.18 6.98 -15.47
C ILE A 201 -15.69 5.75 -14.69
N ASP A 202 -14.40 5.47 -14.74
CA ASP A 202 -13.78 4.36 -14.02
C ASP A 202 -13.80 4.52 -12.51
N VAL A 203 -13.55 5.74 -12.02
CA VAL A 203 -13.66 6.06 -10.58
C VAL A 203 -15.10 5.91 -10.11
N VAL A 204 -16.07 6.40 -10.89
CA VAL A 204 -17.49 6.24 -10.60
C VAL A 204 -17.88 4.76 -10.61
N SER A 205 -17.44 4.00 -11.61
CA SER A 205 -17.65 2.54 -11.70
C SER A 205 -17.08 1.81 -10.49
N LEU A 206 -15.89 2.18 -10.03
CA LEU A 206 -15.28 1.63 -8.82
C LEU A 206 -16.11 1.96 -7.57
N HIS A 207 -16.64 3.16 -7.46
CA HIS A 207 -17.51 3.57 -6.36
C HIS A 207 -18.81 2.74 -6.32
N HIS A 208 -19.41 2.49 -7.48
CA HIS A 208 -20.60 1.64 -7.62
C HIS A 208 -20.35 0.19 -7.17
N ILE A 209 -19.19 -0.37 -7.53
CA ILE A 209 -18.79 -1.73 -7.13
C ILE A 209 -18.61 -1.83 -5.61
N LEU A 210 -18.03 -0.80 -4.99
CA LEU A 210 -17.75 -0.81 -3.56
C LEU A 210 -18.96 -0.47 -2.69
N HIS A 211 -19.92 0.31 -3.22
CA HIS A 211 -21.15 0.68 -2.51
C HIS A 211 -22.40 0.35 -3.33
N PRO A 212 -22.81 -0.95 -3.41
CA PRO A 212 -23.96 -1.36 -4.21
C PRO A 212 -25.31 -0.82 -3.73
N HIS A 213 -25.38 -0.34 -2.49
CA HIS A 213 -26.62 0.12 -1.85
C HIS A 213 -26.90 1.61 -2.00
N LEU A 214 -25.98 2.37 -2.62
CA LEU A 214 -26.15 3.81 -2.77
C LEU A 214 -27.22 4.13 -3.83
N GLU A 215 -27.99 5.20 -3.63
CA GLU A 215 -29.05 5.61 -4.55
C GLU A 215 -28.50 5.87 -5.96
N THR A 216 -27.29 6.43 -6.06
CA THR A 216 -26.58 6.63 -7.33
C THR A 216 -26.28 5.32 -8.05
N ALA A 217 -25.94 4.26 -7.29
CA ALA A 217 -25.66 2.94 -7.84
C ALA A 217 -26.91 2.21 -8.30
N VAL A 218 -28.00 2.34 -7.55
CA VAL A 218 -29.30 1.78 -7.92
C VAL A 218 -29.86 2.49 -9.16
N GLN A 219 -29.78 3.83 -9.22
CA GLN A 219 -30.23 4.62 -10.37
C GLN A 219 -29.42 4.33 -11.64
N ALA A 220 -28.09 4.22 -11.53
CA ALA A 220 -27.24 3.85 -12.67
C ALA A 220 -27.55 2.44 -13.20
N GLN A 221 -27.81 1.49 -12.29
CA GLN A 221 -28.12 0.10 -12.65
C GLN A 221 -29.55 -0.03 -13.25
N GLU A 222 -30.52 0.71 -12.73
CA GLU A 222 -31.89 0.77 -13.24
C GLU A 222 -31.97 1.45 -14.62
N ALA A 223 -31.20 2.53 -14.81
CA ALA A 223 -31.19 3.28 -16.06
C ALA A 223 -30.27 2.67 -17.15
N LYS A 224 -29.49 1.62 -16.83
CA LYS A 224 -28.48 1.02 -17.72
C LYS A 224 -27.57 2.08 -18.37
N LEU A 225 -27.24 3.13 -17.63
CA LEU A 225 -26.48 4.25 -18.15
C LEU A 225 -25.05 3.76 -18.42
N SER A 226 -24.60 3.97 -19.65
CA SER A 226 -23.26 3.64 -20.09
C SER A 226 -22.49 4.92 -20.36
N ASP A 227 -21.21 4.94 -20.00
CA ASP A 227 -20.26 5.96 -20.44
C ASP A 227 -20.51 7.33 -19.77
N MET A 228 -20.59 8.42 -20.53
CA MET A 228 -20.70 9.80 -20.01
C MET A 228 -21.95 10.06 -19.16
N ASP A 229 -23.00 9.26 -19.31
CA ASP A 229 -24.25 9.42 -18.57
C ASP A 229 -24.10 9.08 -17.08
N LEU A 230 -23.07 8.30 -16.71
CA LEU A 230 -22.74 7.99 -15.31
C LEU A 230 -22.23 9.22 -14.54
N LEU A 231 -21.68 10.22 -15.24
CA LEU A 231 -21.20 11.48 -14.63
C LEU A 231 -22.34 12.46 -14.35
N LEU A 232 -23.54 12.24 -14.90
CA LEU A 232 -24.72 13.06 -14.64
C LEU A 232 -25.48 12.62 -13.38
N VAL A 233 -25.20 11.40 -12.89
CA VAL A 233 -25.85 10.77 -11.73
C VAL A 233 -24.94 10.78 -10.49
N SER A 234 -23.66 11.16 -10.65
CA SER A 234 -22.67 11.23 -9.57
C SER A 234 -22.84 12.45 -8.67
#